data_AF-A0A1A8VWU0-F1
#
_entry.id   AF-A0A1A8VWU0-F1
#
_cell.length_a   1.000
_cell.length_b   1.000
_cell.length_c   1.000
_cell.angle_alpha   90.00
_cell.angle_beta   90.00
_cell.angle_gamma   90.00
#
_symmetry.space_group_name_H-M   'P 1'
#
loop_
_entity.id
_entity.type
_entity.pdbx_description
1 polymer ?
#
loop_
_entity_poly.entity_id
_entity_poly.type
_entity_poly.pdbx_seq_one_letter_code
_entity_poly.pdbx_strand_id
1 'polypeptide(L)'
;NIGFNVKNVSVKEIKRGYVASDTKNEPAKGCSKFTAQVIILNHPGEIKNGYTPVLDCHTSHISCKFLNIDSKIDKRSGKVVEENPKAIKSGDSALVSLEPKKPMVVETFTEYPPLGRFAIRDMRQTIAVGIIKNVEKKEPGAVSAKTPAKK
;
A
#
# COMPACT_ATOMS: atom_id res chain seq x y z
N ASN A 1 -5.51 -10.47 -19.48
CA ASN A 1 -5.02 -9.08 -19.65
C ASN A 1 -5.95 -8.41 -20.66
N ILE A 2 -6.46 -7.22 -20.37
CA ILE A 2 -7.42 -6.51 -21.23
C ILE A 2 -6.97 -5.05 -21.42
N GLY A 3 -7.26 -4.50 -22.60
CA GLY A 3 -7.27 -3.06 -22.84
C GLY A 3 -8.70 -2.59 -23.04
N PHE A 4 -9.06 -1.45 -22.48
CA PHE A 4 -10.38 -0.84 -22.66
C PHE A 4 -10.24 0.63 -23.03
N ASN A 5 -11.18 1.14 -23.83
CA ASN A 5 -11.17 2.52 -24.31
C ASN A 5 -11.94 3.41 -23.35
N VAL A 6 -11.38 4.57 -22.99
CA VAL A 6 -12.01 5.58 -22.15
C VAL A 6 -12.05 6.90 -22.92
N LYS A 7 -13.25 7.45 -23.09
CA LYS A 7 -13.43 8.76 -23.74
C LYS A 7 -13.10 9.89 -22.76
N ASN A 8 -12.66 11.03 -23.30
CA ASN A 8 -12.46 12.29 -22.56
C ASN A 8 -11.38 12.26 -21.44
N VAL A 9 -10.50 11.26 -21.45
CA VAL A 9 -9.36 11.19 -20.52
C VAL A 9 -8.06 11.22 -21.31
N SER A 10 -7.14 12.12 -20.94
CA SER A 10 -5.85 12.24 -21.62
C SER A 10 -4.86 11.20 -21.09
N VAL A 11 -3.97 10.71 -21.96
CA VAL A 11 -2.85 9.82 -21.55
C VAL A 11 -1.95 10.49 -20.50
N LYS A 12 -1.90 11.83 -20.46
CA LYS A 12 -1.13 12.58 -19.45
C LYS A 12 -1.77 12.53 -18.05
N GLU A 13 -3.07 12.25 -17.96
CA GLU A 13 -3.85 12.24 -16.71
C GLU A 13 -3.81 10.86 -16.03
N ILE A 14 -3.45 9.79 -16.76
CA ILE A 14 -3.37 8.42 -16.24
C ILE A 14 -1.92 7.97 -16.19
N LYS A 15 -1.54 7.27 -15.11
CA LYS A 15 -0.21 6.66 -14.98
C LYS A 15 -0.34 5.22 -14.53
N ARG A 16 0.71 4.43 -14.80
CA ARG A 16 0.84 3.08 -14.26
C ARG A 16 0.76 3.14 -12.73
N GLY A 17 0.01 2.22 -12.13
CA GLY A 17 -0.29 2.23 -10.70
C GLY A 17 -1.62 2.86 -10.34
N TYR A 18 -2.32 3.52 -11.29
CA TYR A 18 -3.69 3.97 -11.05
C TYR A 18 -4.66 2.77 -11.11
N VAL A 19 -5.71 2.84 -10.30
CA VAL A 19 -6.73 1.81 -10.18
C VAL A 19 -8.02 2.35 -10.79
N ALA A 20 -8.60 1.60 -11.73
CA ALA A 20 -9.90 1.90 -12.32
C ALA A 20 -10.99 1.15 -11.53
N SER A 21 -12.07 1.84 -11.21
CA SER A 21 -13.23 1.31 -10.48
C SER A 21 -14.52 1.88 -11.05
N ASP A 22 -15.64 1.21 -10.81
CA ASP A 22 -16.95 1.78 -11.10
C ASP A 22 -17.26 2.89 -10.09
N THR A 23 -17.69 4.05 -10.57
CA THR A 23 -18.15 5.15 -9.72
C THR A 23 -19.38 4.81 -8.88
N LYS A 24 -20.19 3.84 -9.30
CA LYS A 24 -21.46 3.48 -8.64
C LYS A 24 -21.32 2.34 -7.64
N ASN A 25 -20.25 1.55 -7.75
CA ASN A 25 -20.03 0.39 -6.93
C ASN A 25 -18.62 0.45 -6.33
N GLU A 26 -18.53 0.96 -5.10
CA GLU A 26 -17.29 1.11 -4.33
C GLU A 26 -16.15 1.77 -5.11
N PRO A 27 -16.21 3.09 -5.34
CA PRO A 27 -15.14 3.79 -6.03
C PRO A 27 -13.82 3.66 -5.25
N ALA A 28 -12.76 3.32 -5.97
CA ALA A 28 -11.42 3.26 -5.42
C ALA A 28 -10.99 4.66 -4.93
N LYS A 29 -10.49 4.72 -3.71
CA LYS A 29 -10.07 5.97 -3.07
C LYS A 29 -8.57 5.96 -2.83
N GLY A 30 -7.96 7.14 -2.89
CA GLY A 30 -6.57 7.30 -2.47
C GLY A 30 -6.42 6.92 -1.00
N CYS A 31 -5.29 6.33 -0.65
CA CYS A 31 -4.92 6.03 0.72
C CYS A 31 -4.11 7.19 1.31
N SER A 32 -4.45 7.59 2.54
CA SER A 32 -3.65 8.54 3.33
C SER A 32 -2.62 7.82 4.18
N LYS A 33 -3.05 6.81 4.95
CA LYS A 33 -2.18 5.90 5.69
C LYS A 33 -2.79 4.50 5.68
N PHE A 34 -1.98 3.47 5.84
CA PHE A 34 -2.48 2.10 5.94
C PHE A 34 -1.67 1.32 6.96
N THR A 35 -2.36 0.43 7.65
CA THR A 35 -1.76 -0.49 8.61
C THR A 35 -1.58 -1.83 7.95
N ALA A 36 -0.36 -2.35 7.99
CA ALA A 36 -0.01 -3.60 7.35
C ALA A 36 0.78 -4.49 8.28
N GLN A 37 0.55 -5.79 8.14
CA GLN A 37 1.41 -6.81 8.69
C GLN A 37 2.54 -7.06 7.71
N VAL A 38 3.79 -6.84 8.14
CA VAL A 38 5.00 -7.04 7.35
C VAL A 38 5.90 -8.06 7.98
N ILE A 39 6.49 -8.90 7.14
CA ILE A 39 7.49 -9.89 7.48
C ILE A 39 8.80 -9.46 6.86
N ILE A 40 9.81 -9.22 7.70
CA ILE A 40 11.14 -8.86 7.26
C ILE A 40 11.90 -10.13 6.86
N LEU A 41 12.44 -10.13 5.65
CA LEU A 41 13.12 -11.27 5.04
C LEU A 41 14.63 -11.16 5.23
N ASN A 42 15.29 -10.37 4.40
CA ASN A 42 16.74 -10.25 4.37
C ASN A 42 17.16 -8.78 4.22
N HIS A 43 17.10 -8.06 5.33
CA HIS A 43 17.58 -6.69 5.46
C HIS A 43 18.93 -6.71 6.23
N PRO A 44 19.99 -6.04 5.72
CA PRO A 44 21.33 -6.10 6.32
C PRO A 44 21.45 -5.33 7.64
N GLY A 45 20.49 -4.46 7.94
CA GLY A 45 20.44 -3.69 9.19
C GLY A 45 19.09 -3.79 9.88
N GLU A 46 18.75 -2.73 10.61
CA GLU A 46 17.48 -2.62 11.31
C GLU A 46 16.55 -1.60 10.63
N ILE A 47 15.26 -1.87 10.63
CA ILE A 47 14.24 -0.94 10.16
C ILE A 47 13.68 -0.18 11.37
N LYS A 48 13.68 1.15 11.28
CA LYS A 48 13.20 2.06 12.33
C LYS A 48 12.12 2.98 11.77
N ASN A 49 11.39 3.65 12.67
CA ASN A 49 10.43 4.68 12.28
C ASN A 49 11.12 5.75 11.44
N GLY A 50 10.45 6.18 10.36
CA GLY A 50 10.97 7.11 9.37
C GLY A 50 11.65 6.47 8.17
N TYR A 51 11.96 5.16 8.21
CA TYR A 51 12.52 4.45 7.06
C TYR A 51 11.57 4.53 5.85
N THR A 52 12.11 4.82 4.66
CA THR A 52 11.28 5.07 3.46
C THR A 52 11.69 4.19 2.27
N PRO A 53 11.40 2.89 2.30
CA PRO A 53 11.66 2.01 1.17
C PRO A 53 10.62 2.18 0.06
N VAL A 54 10.84 1.48 -1.05
CA VAL A 54 9.88 1.44 -2.16
C VAL A 54 8.95 0.24 -2.01
N LEU A 55 7.65 0.47 -2.17
CA LEU A 55 6.63 -0.57 -2.15
C LEU A 55 6.18 -0.87 -3.58
N ASP A 56 6.24 -2.16 -3.92
CA ASP A 56 5.58 -2.75 -5.06
C ASP A 56 4.25 -3.33 -4.59
N CYS A 57 3.16 -2.66 -4.94
CA CYS A 57 1.81 -3.18 -4.73
C CYS A 57 1.13 -3.20 -6.09
N HIS A 58 0.53 -4.33 -6.49
CA HIS A 58 -0.07 -4.53 -7.80
C HIS A 58 0.83 -4.10 -8.99
N THR A 59 0.59 -2.91 -9.52
CA THR A 59 1.31 -2.24 -10.60
C THR A 59 1.91 -0.89 -10.16
N SER A 60 1.62 -0.45 -8.93
CA SER A 60 2.19 0.72 -8.29
C SER A 60 3.59 0.44 -7.76
N HIS A 61 4.47 1.41 -7.97
CA HIS A 61 5.85 1.41 -7.47
C HIS A 61 6.10 2.76 -6.80
N ILE A 62 5.87 2.84 -5.48
CA ILE A 62 5.83 4.10 -4.73
C ILE A 62 6.61 3.96 -3.43
N SER A 63 7.38 5.00 -3.09
CA SER A 63 8.05 5.08 -1.78
C SER A 63 7.04 5.33 -0.67
N CYS A 64 7.05 4.50 0.36
CA CYS A 64 6.22 4.69 1.55
C CYS A 64 7.11 4.86 2.78
N LYS A 65 6.74 5.78 3.65
CA LYS A 65 7.42 6.03 4.91
C LYS A 65 6.80 5.13 5.99
N PHE A 66 7.64 4.44 6.73
CA PHE A 66 7.27 3.78 7.97
C PHE A 66 6.98 4.88 9.00
N LEU A 67 5.71 5.13 9.27
CA LEU A 67 5.29 6.15 10.22
C LEU A 67 5.62 5.67 11.63
N ASN A 68 4.99 4.55 12.01
CA ASN A 68 5.17 3.88 13.30
C ASN A 68 5.22 2.36 13.10
N ILE A 69 6.01 1.69 13.93
CA ILE A 69 5.96 0.24 14.12
C ILE A 69 5.12 0.01 15.38
N ASP A 70 3.87 -0.39 15.18
CA ASP A 70 2.87 -0.44 16.25
C ASP A 70 3.12 -1.63 17.18
N SER A 71 3.46 -2.79 16.61
CA SER A 71 3.72 -4.00 17.41
C SER A 71 4.51 -5.04 16.64
N LYS A 72 5.38 -5.75 17.33
CA LYS A 72 6.01 -6.97 16.84
C LYS A 72 5.05 -8.13 17.07
N ILE A 73 4.86 -8.95 16.06
CA ILE A 73 3.96 -10.10 16.10
C ILE A 73 4.73 -11.39 15.77
N ASP A 74 4.27 -12.50 16.32
CA ASP A 74 4.77 -13.81 15.95
C ASP A 74 4.25 -14.20 14.55
N LYS A 75 5.16 -14.65 13.69
CA LYS A 75 4.91 -15.09 12.31
C LYS A 75 3.89 -16.24 12.22
N ARG A 76 3.84 -17.11 13.23
CA ARG A 76 2.97 -18.31 13.22
C ARG A 76 1.67 -18.07 13.96
N SER A 77 1.75 -17.57 15.19
CA SER A 77 0.57 -17.42 16.04
C SER A 77 -0.18 -16.11 15.84
N GLY A 78 0.44 -15.10 15.21
CA GLY A 78 -0.15 -13.77 15.05
C GLY A 78 -0.31 -12.98 16.36
N LYS A 79 0.20 -13.51 17.48
CA LYS A 79 0.15 -12.85 18.78
C LYS A 79 1.16 -11.72 18.84
N VAL A 80 0.79 -10.63 19.52
CA VAL A 80 1.70 -9.53 19.84
C VAL A 80 2.75 -10.02 20.82
N VAL A 81 4.02 -9.87 20.45
CA VAL A 81 5.19 -10.24 21.26
C VAL A 81 5.68 -9.00 22.01
N GLU A 82 5.72 -7.87 21.33
CA GLU A 82 6.23 -6.61 21.86
C GLU A 82 5.44 -5.44 21.27
N GLU A 83 5.02 -4.50 22.11
CA GLU A 83 4.33 -3.28 21.68
C GLU A 83 5.34 -2.15 21.44
N ASN A 84 5.16 -1.39 20.36
CA ASN A 84 6.01 -0.26 19.99
C ASN A 84 7.53 -0.54 20.01
N PRO A 85 8.01 -1.57 19.29
CA PRO A 85 9.45 -1.86 19.25
C PRO A 85 10.21 -0.71 18.58
N LYS A 86 11.40 -0.38 19.11
CA LYS A 86 12.23 0.70 18.55
C LYS A 86 12.78 0.39 17.15
N ALA A 87 12.93 -0.90 16.83
CA ALA A 87 13.43 -1.37 15.56
C ALA A 87 12.98 -2.81 15.29
N ILE A 88 12.89 -3.18 14.00
CA ILE A 88 12.61 -4.55 13.55
C ILE A 88 13.75 -5.05 12.66
N LYS A 89 14.09 -6.33 12.79
CA LYS A 89 15.20 -6.96 12.05
C LYS A 89 14.72 -8.11 11.16
N SER A 90 15.64 -8.61 10.35
CA SER A 90 15.42 -9.81 9.54
C SER A 90 14.91 -10.97 10.38
N GLY A 91 13.84 -11.62 9.93
CA GLY A 91 13.21 -12.69 10.69
C GLY A 91 12.05 -12.24 11.57
N ASP A 92 11.82 -10.94 11.75
CA ASP A 92 10.69 -10.43 12.53
C ASP A 92 9.42 -10.27 11.68
N SER A 93 8.27 -10.32 12.34
CA SER A 93 7.00 -9.85 11.78
C SER A 93 6.50 -8.71 12.66
N ALA A 94 5.94 -7.68 12.04
CA ALA A 94 5.43 -6.53 12.75
C ALA A 94 4.18 -5.97 12.06
N LEU A 95 3.34 -5.35 12.86
CA LEU A 95 2.25 -4.52 12.42
C LEU A 95 2.77 -3.08 12.36
N VAL A 96 2.72 -2.50 11.17
CA VAL A 96 3.31 -1.19 10.88
C VAL A 96 2.28 -0.28 10.24
N SER A 97 2.39 0.99 10.54
CA SER A 97 1.63 2.06 9.91
C SER A 97 2.50 2.74 8.86
N LEU A 98 2.03 2.75 7.62
CA LEU A 98 2.75 3.24 6.44
C LEU A 98 2.02 4.43 5.81
N GLU A 99 2.81 5.39 5.36
CA GLU A 99 2.32 6.58 4.65
C GLU A 99 2.96 6.66 3.25
N PRO A 100 2.18 6.62 2.16
CA PRO A 100 2.71 6.75 0.81
C PRO A 100 3.14 8.20 0.50
N LYS A 101 4.34 8.39 -0.05
CA LYS A 101 4.84 9.74 -0.43
C LYS A 101 4.18 10.32 -1.68
N LYS A 102 3.51 9.48 -2.48
CA LYS A 102 2.75 9.87 -3.67
C LYS A 102 1.34 9.29 -3.57
N PRO A 103 0.34 9.89 -4.25
CA PRO A 103 -1.01 9.35 -4.28
C PRO A 103 -0.99 7.88 -4.72
N MET A 104 -1.53 7.01 -3.87
CA MET A 104 -1.57 5.57 -4.04
C MET A 104 -2.97 5.09 -3.68
N VAL A 105 -3.46 4.07 -4.38
CA VAL A 105 -4.67 3.35 -4.02
C VAL A 105 -4.25 1.97 -3.53
N VAL A 106 -4.74 1.59 -2.36
CA VAL A 106 -4.56 0.25 -1.79
C VAL A 106 -5.85 -0.13 -1.08
N GLU A 107 -6.07 -1.43 -0.95
CA GLU A 107 -7.25 -1.98 -0.29
C GLU A 107 -6.85 -3.05 0.72
N THR A 108 -7.77 -3.42 1.59
CA THR A 108 -7.53 -4.47 2.57
C THR A 108 -7.34 -5.81 1.87
N PHE A 109 -6.46 -6.65 2.42
CA PHE A 109 -6.20 -7.99 1.85
C PHE A 109 -7.45 -8.88 1.89
N THR A 110 -8.35 -8.67 2.85
CA THR A 110 -9.59 -9.43 3.01
C THR A 110 -10.62 -9.10 1.93
N GLU A 111 -10.76 -7.83 1.55
CA GLU A 111 -11.75 -7.39 0.56
C GLU A 111 -11.20 -7.56 -0.86
N TYR A 112 -9.98 -7.07 -1.10
CA TYR A 112 -9.33 -7.09 -2.42
C TYR A 112 -7.90 -7.65 -2.31
N PRO A 113 -7.75 -9.00 -2.24
CA PRO A 113 -6.45 -9.66 -2.13
C PRO A 113 -5.36 -9.19 -3.12
N PRO A 114 -5.67 -8.89 -4.40
CA PRO A 114 -4.67 -8.41 -5.36
C PRO A 114 -4.13 -7.00 -5.07
N LEU A 115 -4.89 -6.17 -4.35
CA LEU A 115 -4.51 -4.79 -3.97
C LEU A 115 -4.00 -4.69 -2.53
N GLY A 116 -4.17 -5.75 -1.74
CA GLY A 116 -3.73 -5.82 -0.34
C GLY A 116 -2.39 -6.51 -0.10
N ARG A 117 -1.74 -7.05 -1.14
CA ARG A 117 -0.39 -7.64 -1.04
C ARG A 117 0.65 -6.70 -1.61
N PHE A 118 1.77 -6.56 -0.91
CA PHE A 118 2.88 -5.75 -1.41
C PHE A 118 4.23 -6.33 -1.01
N ALA A 119 5.23 -6.03 -1.83
CA ALA A 119 6.62 -6.28 -1.53
C ALA A 119 7.31 -4.95 -1.21
N ILE A 120 8.18 -4.95 -0.22
CA ILE A 120 9.02 -3.82 0.12
C ILE A 120 10.40 -4.10 -0.45
N ARG A 121 10.90 -3.16 -1.24
CA ARG A 121 12.21 -3.22 -1.86
C ARG A 121 13.10 -2.07 -1.41
N ASP A 122 14.37 -2.39 -1.22
CA ASP A 122 15.44 -1.43 -1.06
C ASP A 122 16.69 -1.96 -1.77
N MET A 123 17.51 -1.07 -2.32
CA MET A 123 18.74 -1.42 -3.06
C MET A 123 18.55 -2.57 -4.09
N ARG A 124 17.40 -2.61 -4.78
CA ARG A 124 16.99 -3.66 -5.75
C ARG A 124 16.75 -5.05 -5.16
N GLN A 125 16.74 -5.20 -3.84
CA GLN A 125 16.43 -6.43 -3.13
C GLN A 125 15.07 -6.34 -2.45
N THR A 126 14.37 -7.47 -2.35
CA THR A 126 13.13 -7.55 -1.56
C THR A 126 13.49 -7.76 -0.10
N ILE A 127 13.30 -6.73 0.71
CA ILE A 127 13.68 -6.73 2.13
C ILE A 127 12.54 -7.23 3.02
N ALA A 128 11.29 -7.06 2.59
CA ALA A 128 10.12 -7.49 3.34
C ALA A 128 8.92 -7.73 2.42
N VAL A 129 7.95 -8.48 2.91
CA VAL A 129 6.66 -8.69 2.25
C VAL A 129 5.55 -8.38 3.24
N GLY A 130 4.42 -7.86 2.77
CA GLY A 130 3.34 -7.44 3.65
C GLY A 130 1.95 -7.67 3.09
N ILE A 131 1.01 -7.73 4.03
CA ILE A 131 -0.42 -7.76 3.78
C ILE A 131 -1.07 -6.57 4.49
N ILE A 132 -1.95 -5.87 3.79
CA ILE A 132 -2.66 -4.72 4.31
C ILE A 132 -3.83 -5.21 5.16
N LYS A 133 -3.88 -4.75 6.41
CA LYS A 133 -4.94 -5.08 7.38
C LYS A 133 -6.00 -3.99 7.44
N ASN A 134 -5.59 -2.73 7.37
CA ASN A 134 -6.49 -1.59 7.41
C ASN A 134 -5.98 -0.45 6.52
N VAL A 135 -6.89 0.33 5.94
CA VAL A 135 -6.58 1.46 5.06
C VAL A 135 -7.40 2.67 5.49
N GLU A 136 -6.73 3.77 5.82
CA GLU A 136 -7.38 5.06 5.93
C GLU A 136 -7.48 5.68 4.53
N LYS A 137 -8.70 5.65 4.00
CA LYS A 137 -9.02 6.24 2.70
C LYS A 137 -9.06 7.76 2.86
N LYS A 138 -8.34 8.47 1.99
CA LYS A 138 -8.45 9.91 1.86
C LYS A 138 -9.84 10.25 1.33
N GLU A 139 -10.47 11.29 1.87
CA GLU A 139 -11.72 11.79 1.32
C GLU A 139 -11.53 12.10 -0.18
N PRO A 140 -12.55 11.83 -1.01
CA PRO A 140 -12.46 12.09 -2.44
C PRO A 140 -12.28 13.60 -2.65
N GLY A 141 -11.04 14.04 -2.79
CA GLY A 141 -10.75 15.32 -3.43
C GLY A 141 -11.36 15.25 -4.81
N ALA A 142 -12.36 16.09 -5.07
CA ALA A 142 -13.18 16.10 -6.27
C ALA A 142 -12.31 15.93 -7.52
N VAL A 143 -12.22 14.71 -8.06
CA VAL A 143 -11.80 14.54 -9.44
C VAL A 143 -12.94 15.15 -10.23
N SER A 144 -12.66 16.28 -10.88
CA SER A 144 -13.61 16.95 -11.77
C SER A 144 -14.22 15.90 -12.68
N ALA A 145 -15.47 15.52 -12.41
CA ALA A 145 -16.24 14.64 -13.24
C ALA A 145 -16.43 15.37 -14.57
N LYS A 146 -15.54 15.15 -15.54
CA LYS A 146 -15.78 15.54 -16.93
C LYS A 146 -17.04 14.77 -17.32
N THR A 147 -18.07 15.52 -17.68
CA THR A 147 -19.45 15.10 -17.91
C THR A 147 -19.53 13.69 -18.53
N PRO A 148 -20.36 12.78 -17.97
CA PRO A 148 -20.54 11.46 -18.56
C PRO A 148 -21.02 11.64 -20.00
N ALA A 149 -20.35 10.98 -20.94
CA ALA A 149 -20.77 10.92 -22.32
C ALA A 149 -22.18 10.29 -22.35
N LYS A 150 -23.20 11.12 -22.61
CA LYS A 150 -24.55 10.64 -22.92
C LYS A 150 -24.44 9.69 -24.11
N LYS A 151 -25.03 8.51 -23.96
CA LYS A 151 -25.35 7.62 -25.09
C LYS A 151 -26.39 8.31 -25.97
#